data_AF-A0AAD9QAD0-F1
#
_entry.id   AF-A0AAD9QAD0-F1
#
_cell.length_a   1.000
_cell.length_b   1.000
_cell.length_c   1.000
_cell.angle_alpha   90.00
_cell.angle_beta   90.00
_cell.angle_gamma   90.00
#
_symmetry.space_group_name_H-M   'P 1'
#
loop_
_entity.id
_entity.type
_entity.pdbx_description
1 polymer ?
#
loop_
_entity_poly.entity_id
_entity_poly.type
_entity_poly.pdbx_seq_one_letter_code
_entity_poly.pdbx_strand_id
1 'polypeptide(L)'
;MVKYKEVDYKAPSTRWPLWVIPFLVVLLLVLIGLFIFITVGAKQSKCLIFDCQQPRDKVMERPAGLSDDVAIPSEEKSDKHGLEMSGENKTERAHHKESLITVHGEVMFDVAPQILPPNSLLKVKLEDVSLMDVASVILGETLVDLSNYSKTKNLDYSIKCKKPSVHGRYGVSAVLNVGWRADEHSWIKRGDFFTDTSYPVIIKPGVEEYKTDVTLVRYQ
;
A
#
# COMPACT_ATOMS: atom_id res chain seq x y z
N MET A 1 -6.92 78.03 -9.52
CA MET A 1 -5.50 77.81 -9.89
C MET A 1 -4.94 76.76 -8.93
N VAL A 2 -4.76 75.52 -9.38
CA VAL A 2 -4.42 74.38 -8.50
C VAL A 2 -2.92 74.11 -8.57
N LYS A 3 -2.25 74.05 -7.41
CA LYS A 3 -0.85 73.59 -7.34
C LYS A 3 -0.83 72.06 -7.33
N TYR A 4 -0.21 71.47 -8.34
CA TYR A 4 0.24 70.08 -8.25
C TYR A 4 1.45 70.01 -7.31
N LYS A 5 1.55 68.90 -6.58
CA LYS A 5 2.64 68.63 -5.63
C LYS A 5 3.41 67.44 -6.18
N GLU A 6 4.60 67.69 -6.71
CA GLU A 6 5.46 66.62 -7.22
C GLU A 6 5.85 65.67 -6.09
N VAL A 7 5.93 64.38 -6.41
CA VAL A 7 6.27 63.31 -5.48
C VAL A 7 7.56 62.68 -5.98
N ASP A 8 8.66 62.93 -5.26
CA ASP A 8 9.98 62.38 -5.59
C ASP A 8 10.01 60.86 -5.41
N TYR A 9 9.91 60.12 -6.51
CA TYR A 9 10.05 58.66 -6.53
C TYR A 9 11.52 58.20 -6.42
N LYS A 10 12.19 58.59 -5.32
CA LYS A 10 12.66 57.67 -4.27
C LYS A 10 13.38 56.35 -4.59
N ALA A 11 13.72 56.03 -5.84
CA ALA A 11 14.08 54.68 -6.26
C ALA A 11 15.28 54.13 -5.47
N PRO A 12 15.13 53.04 -4.70
CA PRO A 12 16.21 52.50 -3.90
C PRO A 12 17.28 51.89 -4.81
N SER A 13 18.45 52.52 -4.86
CA SER A 13 19.54 52.14 -5.77
C SER A 13 20.35 50.93 -5.26
N THR A 14 19.66 49.84 -4.90
CA THR A 14 20.27 48.54 -4.55
C THR A 14 20.86 47.88 -5.79
N ARG A 15 22.02 48.39 -6.23
CA ARG A 15 22.89 47.76 -7.23
C ARG A 15 23.48 46.47 -6.66
N TRP A 16 22.69 45.39 -6.68
CA TRP A 16 23.20 44.04 -6.47
C TRP A 16 24.35 43.79 -7.45
N PRO A 17 25.51 43.26 -7.02
CA PRO A 17 26.57 42.92 -7.95
C PRO A 17 26.06 41.85 -8.91
N LEU A 18 26.16 42.07 -10.24
CA LEU A 18 25.71 41.07 -11.22
C LEU A 18 26.40 39.70 -11.05
N TRP A 19 27.56 39.68 -10.41
CA TRP A 19 28.29 38.45 -10.05
C TRP A 19 27.62 37.61 -8.95
N VAL A 20 26.63 38.14 -8.23
CA VAL A 20 25.79 37.35 -7.30
C VAL A 20 24.82 36.43 -8.07
N ILE A 21 24.41 36.80 -9.28
CA ILE A 21 23.48 36.03 -10.12
C ILE A 21 24.03 34.61 -10.43
N PRO A 22 25.25 34.43 -10.97
CA PRO A 22 25.79 33.08 -11.18
C PRO A 22 25.99 32.29 -9.88
N PHE A 23 26.32 32.95 -8.76
CA PHE A 23 26.39 32.28 -7.44
C PHE A 23 25.02 31.76 -6.99
N LEU A 24 23.95 32.55 -7.18
CA LEU A 24 22.57 32.12 -6.91
C LEU A 24 22.14 30.94 -7.79
N VAL A 25 22.51 30.95 -9.08
CA VAL A 25 22.21 29.84 -10.00
C VAL A 25 22.96 28.57 -9.60
N VAL A 26 24.26 28.65 -9.26
CA VAL A 26 25.04 27.50 -8.79
C VAL A 26 24.48 26.95 -7.47
N LEU A 27 24.14 27.83 -6.51
CA LEU A 27 23.52 27.43 -5.26
C LEU A 27 22.17 26.73 -5.47
N LEU A 28 21.33 27.24 -6.37
CA LEU A 28 20.05 26.64 -6.72
C LEU A 28 20.23 25.25 -7.34
N LEU A 29 21.19 25.07 -8.24
CA LEU A 29 21.50 23.76 -8.84
C LEU A 29 21.99 22.74 -7.81
N VAL A 30 22.82 23.17 -6.85
CA VAL A 30 23.27 22.32 -5.73
C VAL A 30 22.08 21.91 -4.83
N LEU A 31 21.18 22.84 -4.51
CA LEU A 31 19.98 22.55 -3.72
C LEU A 31 19.02 21.59 -4.44
N ILE A 32 18.81 21.76 -5.76
CA ILE A 32 18.02 20.83 -6.57
C ILE A 32 18.68 19.44 -6.61
N GLY A 33 20.00 19.37 -6.81
CA GLY A 33 20.75 18.12 -6.79
C GLY A 33 20.65 17.38 -5.45
N LEU A 34 20.78 18.10 -4.33
CA LEU A 34 20.58 17.55 -2.98
C LEU A 34 19.13 17.08 -2.75
N PHE A 35 18.13 17.83 -3.21
CA PHE A 35 16.72 17.44 -3.10
C PHE A 35 16.41 16.15 -3.88
N ILE A 36 16.93 16.03 -5.10
CA ILE A 36 16.82 14.79 -5.91
C ILE A 36 17.56 13.65 -5.20
N PHE A 37 18.78 13.87 -4.72
CA PHE A 37 19.55 12.83 -4.01
C PHE A 37 18.84 12.33 -2.75
N ILE A 38 18.28 13.23 -1.93
CA ILE A 38 17.52 12.88 -0.73
C ILE A 38 16.23 12.12 -1.09
N THR A 39 15.46 12.59 -2.09
CA THR A 39 14.20 11.92 -2.48
C THR A 39 14.40 10.58 -3.18
N VAL A 40 15.52 10.36 -3.88
CA VAL A 40 15.89 9.06 -4.47
C VAL A 40 16.49 8.12 -3.41
N GLY A 41 17.39 8.61 -2.55
CA GLY A 41 17.98 7.83 -1.45
C GLY A 41 16.95 7.36 -0.43
N ALA A 42 15.90 8.16 -0.18
CA ALA A 42 14.76 7.78 0.66
C ALA A 42 13.88 6.66 0.05
N LYS A 43 13.97 6.41 -1.27
CA LYS A 43 13.33 5.25 -1.92
C LYS A 43 14.22 4.00 -1.87
N GLN A 44 15.52 4.12 -2.13
CA GLN A 44 16.44 2.97 -2.13
C GLN A 44 16.64 2.35 -0.72
N SER A 45 16.54 3.16 0.33
CA SER A 45 16.65 2.72 1.74
C SER A 45 15.43 2.00 2.31
N LYS A 46 14.36 1.78 1.53
CA LYS A 46 13.10 1.13 1.99
C LYS A 46 12.63 -0.07 1.18
N CYS A 47 13.48 -0.63 0.30
CA CYS A 47 13.06 -1.66 -0.66
C CYS A 47 13.64 -3.07 -0.43
N LEU A 48 14.27 -3.35 0.72
CA LEU A 48 14.96 -4.62 1.02
C LEU A 48 14.68 -5.22 2.41
N ILE A 49 13.52 -4.94 3.02
CA ILE A 49 13.02 -5.70 4.19
C ILE A 49 11.51 -5.94 4.06
N PHE A 50 11.10 -6.73 3.06
CA PHE A 50 9.85 -7.48 3.07
C PHE A 50 10.07 -8.78 2.29
N ASP A 51 10.88 -9.65 2.87
CA ASP A 51 11.07 -11.02 2.40
C ASP A 51 9.80 -11.82 2.72
N CYS A 52 8.95 -12.02 1.72
CA CYS A 52 7.74 -12.84 1.85
C CYS A 52 8.10 -14.33 1.84
N GLN A 53 8.76 -14.77 2.92
CA GLN A 53 9.06 -16.17 3.18
C GLN A 53 7.77 -16.93 3.52
N GLN A 54 6.99 -17.22 2.49
CA GLN A 54 5.81 -18.07 2.55
C GLN A 54 6.22 -19.46 3.09
N PRO A 55 5.58 -19.98 4.15
CA PRO A 55 5.89 -21.30 4.65
C PRO A 55 5.67 -22.35 3.56
N ARG A 56 6.71 -23.10 3.21
CA ARG A 56 6.54 -24.38 2.53
C ARG A 56 6.24 -25.42 3.58
N ASP A 57 5.04 -26.00 3.50
CA ASP A 57 4.60 -27.04 4.42
C ASP A 57 5.59 -28.20 4.48
N LYS A 58 5.89 -28.67 5.69
CA LYS A 58 6.66 -29.89 5.86
C LYS A 58 5.80 -31.09 5.50
N VAL A 59 6.40 -32.04 4.78
CA VAL A 59 5.79 -33.32 4.42
C VAL A 59 5.32 -34.05 5.68
N MET A 60 4.13 -34.65 5.60
CA MET A 60 3.52 -35.42 6.69
C MET A 60 4.32 -36.69 7.01
N GLU A 61 4.61 -36.90 8.30
CA GLU A 61 4.85 -38.23 8.86
C GLU A 61 4.16 -38.39 10.23
N ARG A 62 4.02 -39.63 10.69
CA ARG A 62 3.01 -40.09 11.66
C ARG A 62 3.60 -40.28 13.09
N PRO A 63 2.86 -40.00 14.19
CA PRO A 63 3.45 -39.92 15.53
C PRO A 63 3.65 -41.26 16.25
N ALA A 64 4.61 -41.28 17.19
CA ALA A 64 4.80 -42.32 18.22
C ALA A 64 5.59 -41.76 19.43
N GLY A 65 5.29 -42.23 20.65
CA GLY A 65 5.93 -41.82 21.92
C GLY A 65 5.25 -40.63 22.61
N LEU A 66 4.90 -40.58 23.91
CA LEU A 66 5.50 -41.12 25.17
C LEU A 66 6.77 -40.31 25.59
N SER A 67 6.88 -39.71 26.78
CA SER A 67 6.05 -39.72 28.03
C SER A 67 6.01 -38.33 28.74
N ASP A 68 5.44 -38.32 29.95
CA ASP A 68 5.10 -37.18 30.82
C ASP A 68 6.29 -36.50 31.58
N ASP A 69 5.96 -35.75 32.66
CA ASP A 69 6.80 -35.13 33.71
C ASP A 69 7.37 -33.69 33.46
N VAL A 70 7.42 -32.73 34.42
CA VAL A 70 6.79 -32.61 35.77
C VAL A 70 6.75 -31.13 36.26
N ALA A 71 5.75 -30.81 37.11
CA ALA A 71 5.56 -29.72 38.13
C ALA A 71 6.24 -28.31 38.08
N ILE A 72 5.57 -27.34 38.74
CA ILE A 72 5.95 -25.93 39.02
C ILE A 72 5.43 -25.59 40.45
N PRO A 73 6.23 -25.13 41.43
CA PRO A 73 6.52 -23.68 41.72
C PRO A 73 7.98 -23.48 42.27
N SER A 74 8.45 -22.44 42.99
CA SER A 74 7.89 -21.27 43.74
C SER A 74 8.91 -20.10 43.88
N GLU A 75 8.40 -18.87 44.07
CA GLU A 75 8.92 -17.78 44.98
C GLU A 75 10.38 -17.26 44.82
N GLU A 76 10.86 -16.14 45.42
CA GLU A 76 10.31 -15.12 46.35
C GLU A 76 10.89 -13.70 46.02
N LYS A 77 10.04 -12.65 46.01
CA LYS A 77 10.16 -11.34 46.73
C LYS A 77 11.55 -10.68 47.02
N SER A 78 11.67 -9.37 46.73
CA SER A 78 12.19 -8.35 47.69
C SER A 78 11.97 -6.90 47.23
N ASP A 79 11.69 -5.97 48.15
CA ASP A 79 11.45 -4.54 47.90
C ASP A 79 12.72 -3.67 47.95
N LYS A 80 12.67 -2.47 47.35
CA LYS A 80 13.10 -1.20 48.00
C LYS A 80 12.74 0.08 47.23
N HIS A 81 12.62 1.18 47.99
CA HIS A 81 12.33 2.53 47.51
C HIS A 81 13.50 3.17 46.74
N GLY A 82 13.15 4.01 45.76
CA GLY A 82 13.99 5.09 45.23
C GLY A 82 13.07 6.19 44.68
N LEU A 83 13.24 7.44 45.12
CA LEU A 83 12.37 8.56 44.76
C LEU A 83 13.21 9.69 44.17
N GLU A 84 13.31 9.73 42.83
CA GLU A 84 13.93 10.82 42.10
C GLU A 84 12.95 11.39 41.07
N MET A 85 12.65 12.68 41.22
CA MET A 85 11.92 13.48 40.25
C MET A 85 12.92 14.23 39.37
N SER A 86 13.11 13.78 38.14
CA SER A 86 13.81 14.53 37.10
C SER A 86 13.01 14.46 35.80
N GLY A 87 12.92 15.59 35.09
CA GLY A 87 11.86 15.81 34.11
C GLY A 87 12.01 15.00 32.83
N GLU A 88 11.24 13.92 32.68
CA GLU A 88 10.94 13.33 31.38
C GLU A 88 10.20 14.34 30.51
N ASN A 89 10.92 15.03 29.62
CA ASN A 89 10.31 15.78 28.53
C ASN A 89 9.77 14.80 27.48
N LYS A 90 8.65 14.15 27.81
CA LYS A 90 7.94 13.14 27.02
C LYS A 90 7.41 13.76 25.74
N THR A 91 8.31 13.88 24.77
CA THR A 91 7.98 14.00 23.36
C THR A 91 7.11 12.79 23.02
N GLU A 92 5.82 13.02 22.77
CA GLU A 92 4.92 12.00 22.24
C GLU A 92 5.33 11.66 20.81
N ARG A 93 6.42 10.90 20.68
CA ARG A 93 6.57 9.91 19.61
C ARG A 93 5.53 8.83 19.86
N ALA A 94 4.26 9.20 19.62
CA ALA A 94 3.20 8.24 19.41
C ALA A 94 3.72 7.29 18.33
N HIS A 95 4.09 6.07 18.73
CA HIS A 95 4.44 5.02 17.80
C HIS A 95 3.21 4.84 16.93
N HIS A 96 3.29 5.33 15.69
CA HIS A 96 2.18 5.33 14.76
C HIS A 96 1.98 3.89 14.31
N LYS A 97 1.30 3.12 15.17
CA LYS A 97 0.96 1.72 14.98
C LYS A 97 0.26 1.64 13.64
N GLU A 98 0.94 1.08 12.65
CA GLU A 98 0.44 1.02 11.28
C GLU A 98 -0.82 0.15 11.27
N SER A 99 -1.99 0.81 11.34
CA SER A 99 -3.27 0.12 11.28
C SER A 99 -3.35 -0.58 9.94
N LEU A 100 -3.55 -1.89 9.98
CA LEU A 100 -3.80 -2.70 8.79
C LEU A 100 -5.31 -2.71 8.51
N ILE A 101 -5.67 -3.05 7.28
CA ILE A 101 -7.04 -3.42 6.92
C ILE A 101 -7.05 -4.72 6.12
N THR A 102 -8.17 -5.43 6.19
CA THR A 102 -8.45 -6.61 5.35
C THR A 102 -9.65 -6.31 4.46
N VAL A 103 -9.44 -6.30 3.15
CA VAL A 103 -10.52 -6.29 2.15
C VAL A 103 -10.70 -7.72 1.65
N HIS A 104 -11.92 -8.25 1.71
CA HIS A 104 -12.23 -9.63 1.36
C HIS A 104 -13.57 -9.74 0.63
N GLY A 105 -13.84 -10.87 0.00
CA GLY A 105 -15.13 -11.13 -0.62
C GLY A 105 -15.06 -12.25 -1.65
N GLU A 106 -16.11 -12.36 -2.44
CA GLU A 106 -16.28 -13.38 -3.45
C GLU A 106 -16.05 -12.83 -4.86
N VAL A 107 -15.29 -13.57 -5.67
CA VAL A 107 -15.19 -13.36 -7.12
C VAL A 107 -16.23 -14.23 -7.82
N MET A 108 -17.15 -13.57 -8.51
CA MET A 108 -18.22 -14.12 -9.33
C MET A 108 -17.91 -13.94 -10.82
N PHE A 109 -18.66 -14.63 -11.68
CA PHE A 109 -18.62 -14.45 -13.13
C PHE A 109 -20.03 -14.26 -13.68
N ASP A 110 -20.21 -13.29 -14.57
CA ASP A 110 -21.46 -13.12 -15.32
C ASP A 110 -21.72 -14.35 -16.22
N VAL A 111 -20.70 -14.78 -16.98
CA VAL A 111 -20.73 -16.02 -17.79
C VAL A 111 -19.54 -16.92 -17.46
N ALA A 112 -19.63 -17.60 -16.31
CA ALA A 112 -18.58 -18.48 -15.77
C ALA A 112 -18.03 -19.48 -16.81
N PRO A 113 -16.70 -19.60 -16.98
CA PRO A 113 -16.09 -20.59 -17.86
C PRO A 113 -16.34 -22.01 -17.34
N GLN A 114 -16.57 -22.98 -18.23
CA GLN A 114 -16.86 -24.36 -17.81
C GLN A 114 -15.63 -25.06 -17.21
N ILE A 115 -14.46 -24.79 -17.78
CA ILE A 115 -13.16 -25.36 -17.40
C ILE A 115 -12.14 -24.22 -17.48
N LEU A 116 -11.23 -24.15 -16.50
CA LEU A 116 -10.04 -23.31 -16.59
C LEU A 116 -8.85 -24.17 -17.04
N PRO A 117 -8.15 -23.82 -18.13
CA PRO A 117 -6.94 -24.53 -18.54
C PRO A 117 -5.78 -24.31 -17.54
N PRO A 118 -4.78 -25.20 -17.50
CA PRO A 118 -3.55 -25.01 -16.72
C PRO A 118 -2.89 -23.66 -17.04
N ASN A 119 -2.16 -23.10 -16.06
CA ASN A 119 -1.56 -21.76 -16.11
C ASN A 119 -2.52 -20.57 -16.13
N SER A 120 -3.83 -20.77 -15.97
CA SER A 120 -4.75 -19.68 -15.66
C SER A 120 -4.37 -18.98 -14.35
N LEU A 121 -4.61 -17.67 -14.25
CA LEU A 121 -4.23 -16.86 -13.09
C LEU A 121 -5.29 -15.79 -12.80
N LEU A 122 -5.91 -15.86 -11.61
CA LEU A 122 -6.79 -14.81 -11.09
C LEU A 122 -6.03 -13.93 -10.12
N LYS A 123 -5.88 -12.65 -10.49
CA LYS A 123 -5.32 -11.60 -9.63
C LYS A 123 -6.46 -10.65 -9.21
N VAL A 124 -6.54 -10.35 -7.92
CA VAL A 124 -7.43 -9.33 -7.36
C VAL A 124 -6.56 -8.26 -6.69
N LYS A 125 -6.93 -6.99 -6.87
CA LYS A 125 -6.19 -5.83 -6.35
C LYS A 125 -7.11 -4.88 -5.58
N LEU A 126 -6.53 -4.15 -4.64
CA LEU A 126 -7.09 -2.94 -4.05
C LEU A 126 -6.27 -1.75 -4.55
N GLU A 127 -6.92 -0.78 -5.18
CA GLU A 127 -6.27 0.33 -5.87
C GLU A 127 -6.84 1.69 -5.42
N ASP A 128 -5.98 2.69 -5.25
CA ASP A 128 -6.38 4.10 -5.11
C ASP A 128 -6.67 4.69 -6.50
N VAL A 129 -7.91 5.12 -6.68
CA VAL A 129 -8.51 5.68 -7.90
C VAL A 129 -8.99 7.12 -7.67
N SER A 130 -8.36 7.85 -6.73
CA SER A 130 -8.66 9.26 -6.45
C SER A 130 -8.21 10.22 -7.55
N LEU A 131 -7.16 9.87 -8.29
CA LEU A 131 -6.62 10.62 -9.41
C LEU A 131 -7.12 10.02 -10.74
N MET A 132 -7.67 10.86 -11.63
CA MET A 132 -8.33 10.38 -12.86
C MET A 132 -7.38 10.25 -14.06
N ASP A 133 -6.34 11.07 -14.14
CA ASP A 133 -5.47 11.19 -15.31
C ASP A 133 -4.13 10.41 -15.18
N VAL A 134 -4.08 9.41 -14.29
CA VAL A 134 -2.87 8.63 -13.99
C VAL A 134 -3.24 7.18 -13.64
N ALA A 135 -2.29 6.26 -13.82
CA ALA A 135 -2.45 4.88 -13.40
C ALA A 135 -2.72 4.77 -11.89
N SER A 136 -3.67 3.92 -11.51
CA SER A 136 -4.12 3.70 -10.14
C SER A 136 -2.99 3.17 -9.25
N VAL A 137 -2.95 3.59 -7.98
CA VAL A 137 -1.90 3.15 -7.05
C VAL A 137 -2.34 1.87 -6.35
N ILE A 138 -1.67 0.76 -6.65
CA ILE A 138 -1.93 -0.53 -5.98
C ILE A 138 -1.56 -0.42 -4.50
N LEU A 139 -2.55 -0.63 -3.62
CA LEU A 139 -2.38 -0.66 -2.16
C LEU A 139 -2.12 -2.07 -1.64
N GLY A 140 -2.60 -3.07 -2.36
CA GLY A 140 -2.35 -4.48 -2.13
C GLY A 140 -2.91 -5.32 -3.26
N GLU A 141 -2.34 -6.49 -3.50
CA GLU A 141 -2.86 -7.47 -4.44
C GLU A 141 -2.79 -8.87 -3.84
N THR A 142 -3.60 -9.79 -4.38
CA THR A 142 -3.63 -11.20 -4.00
C THR A 142 -3.82 -12.06 -5.24
N LEU A 143 -3.32 -13.29 -5.17
CA LEU A 143 -3.56 -14.33 -6.18
C LEU A 143 -4.53 -15.34 -5.59
N VAL A 144 -5.67 -15.51 -6.24
CA VAL A 144 -6.72 -16.43 -5.80
C VAL A 144 -6.38 -17.83 -6.27
N ASP A 145 -6.54 -18.83 -5.39
CA ASP A 145 -6.32 -20.22 -5.78
C ASP A 145 -7.43 -20.72 -6.70
N LEU A 146 -7.00 -21.31 -7.83
CA LEU A 146 -7.87 -21.89 -8.85
C LEU A 146 -7.82 -23.42 -8.86
N SER A 147 -7.03 -24.05 -7.98
CA SER A 147 -6.82 -25.52 -7.91
C SER A 147 -8.13 -26.31 -7.78
N ASN A 148 -9.10 -25.74 -7.07
CA ASN A 148 -10.41 -26.33 -6.78
C ASN A 148 -11.57 -25.59 -7.48
N TYR A 149 -11.31 -24.90 -8.59
CA TYR A 149 -12.33 -24.15 -9.33
C TYR A 149 -13.51 -25.05 -9.77
N SER A 150 -14.72 -24.57 -9.52
CA SER A 150 -15.96 -25.12 -10.09
C SER A 150 -16.84 -23.99 -10.58
N LYS A 151 -17.46 -24.17 -11.75
CA LYS A 151 -18.48 -23.25 -12.29
C LYS A 151 -19.69 -23.04 -11.36
N THR A 152 -19.87 -23.88 -10.34
CA THR A 152 -20.94 -23.81 -9.34
C THR A 152 -20.57 -23.12 -8.04
N LYS A 153 -19.33 -22.60 -7.91
CA LYS A 153 -18.84 -21.93 -6.71
C LYS A 153 -18.20 -20.59 -7.07
N ASN A 154 -18.42 -19.60 -6.21
CA ASN A 154 -17.64 -18.37 -6.22
C ASN A 154 -16.22 -18.66 -5.70
N LEU A 155 -15.30 -17.73 -5.94
CA LEU A 155 -13.90 -17.85 -5.49
C LEU A 155 -13.59 -16.80 -4.42
N ASP A 156 -13.30 -17.22 -3.20
CA ASP A 156 -12.95 -16.32 -2.11
C ASP A 156 -11.61 -15.60 -2.35
N TYR A 157 -11.55 -14.31 -1.99
CA TYR A 157 -10.30 -13.55 -1.98
C TYR A 157 -10.11 -12.76 -0.67
N SER A 158 -8.85 -12.49 -0.33
CA SER A 158 -8.48 -11.60 0.78
C SER A 158 -7.20 -10.84 0.46
N ILE A 159 -7.23 -9.53 0.70
CA ILE A 159 -6.12 -8.59 0.56
C ILE A 159 -5.91 -7.92 1.92
N LYS A 160 -4.68 -8.01 2.45
CA LYS A 160 -4.26 -7.29 3.66
C LYS A 160 -3.27 -6.21 3.29
N CYS A 161 -3.55 -4.97 3.68
CA CYS A 161 -2.69 -3.82 3.39
C CYS A 161 -2.63 -2.84 4.55
N LYS A 162 -1.76 -1.83 4.46
CA LYS A 162 -1.79 -0.68 5.37
C LYS A 162 -3.06 0.12 5.12
N LYS A 163 -3.69 0.65 6.17
CA LYS A 163 -4.88 1.48 6.06
C LYS A 163 -4.55 2.77 5.28
N PRO A 164 -5.23 3.04 4.15
CA PRO A 164 -5.02 4.27 3.41
C PRO A 164 -5.84 5.42 4.03
N SER A 165 -5.83 6.59 3.40
CA SER A 165 -6.58 7.76 3.86
C SER A 165 -8.09 7.49 3.93
N VAL A 166 -8.78 8.13 4.88
CA VAL A 166 -10.26 8.10 4.96
C VAL A 166 -10.91 8.94 3.84
N HIS A 167 -10.12 9.77 3.14
CA HIS A 167 -10.61 10.73 2.13
C HIS A 167 -10.28 10.37 0.68
N GLY A 168 -9.57 9.27 0.43
CA GLY A 168 -9.31 8.82 -0.95
C GLY A 168 -10.49 8.06 -1.55
N ARG A 169 -10.34 7.65 -2.81
CA ARG A 169 -11.31 6.81 -3.53
C ARG A 169 -10.63 5.47 -3.79
N TYR A 170 -11.17 4.40 -3.23
CA TYR A 170 -10.58 3.06 -3.35
C TYR A 170 -11.51 2.14 -4.11
N GLY A 171 -10.95 1.24 -4.91
CA GLY A 171 -11.70 0.25 -5.65
C GLY A 171 -11.02 -1.11 -5.62
N VAL A 172 -11.82 -2.17 -5.70
CA VAL A 172 -11.34 -3.50 -6.04
C VAL A 172 -11.37 -3.64 -7.56
N SER A 173 -10.30 -4.18 -8.14
CA SER A 173 -10.24 -4.62 -9.52
C SER A 173 -9.76 -6.07 -9.58
N ALA A 174 -10.20 -6.83 -10.58
CA ALA A 174 -9.80 -8.22 -10.73
C ALA A 174 -9.70 -8.63 -12.19
N VAL A 175 -8.72 -9.49 -12.50
CA VAL A 175 -8.44 -10.03 -13.83
C VAL A 175 -8.10 -11.51 -13.72
N LEU A 176 -8.79 -12.32 -14.50
CA LEU A 176 -8.45 -13.72 -14.77
C LEU A 176 -7.86 -13.83 -16.18
N ASN A 177 -6.56 -14.11 -16.25
CA ASN A 177 -5.93 -14.56 -17.50
C ASN A 177 -6.17 -16.06 -17.67
N VAL A 178 -6.71 -16.49 -18.83
CA VAL A 178 -7.20 -17.85 -19.06
C VAL A 178 -6.15 -18.68 -19.82
N GLY A 179 -5.42 -19.52 -19.08
CA GLY A 179 -4.35 -20.39 -19.62
C GLY A 179 -3.01 -19.71 -19.87
N TRP A 180 -2.85 -18.46 -19.44
CA TRP A 180 -1.64 -17.66 -19.61
C TRP A 180 -1.48 -16.67 -18.44
N ARG A 181 -0.36 -15.95 -18.40
CA ARG A 181 -0.04 -14.95 -17.36
C ARG A 181 0.29 -13.60 -17.99
N ALA A 182 -0.29 -12.52 -17.45
CA ALA A 182 0.04 -11.15 -17.84
C ALA A 182 1.55 -10.84 -17.79
N ASP A 183 1.97 -9.96 -18.71
CA ASP A 183 3.32 -9.41 -18.82
C ASP A 183 3.26 -7.87 -18.98
N GLU A 184 4.42 -7.21 -19.10
CA GLU A 184 4.51 -5.73 -19.18
C GLU A 184 3.84 -5.13 -20.43
N HIS A 185 3.64 -5.92 -21.49
CA HIS A 185 3.10 -5.48 -22.78
C HIS A 185 1.64 -5.92 -22.98
N SER A 186 1.21 -6.97 -22.28
CA SER A 186 -0.08 -7.64 -22.45
C SER A 186 -0.67 -8.02 -21.08
N TRP A 187 -1.66 -7.26 -20.62
CA TRP A 187 -2.36 -7.53 -19.35
C TRP A 187 -3.69 -8.31 -19.51
N ILE A 188 -4.31 -8.29 -20.70
CA ILE A 188 -5.57 -8.99 -21.00
C ILE A 188 -5.63 -9.45 -22.46
N LYS A 189 -6.28 -10.60 -22.72
CA LYS A 189 -6.50 -11.17 -24.07
C LYS A 189 -7.96 -11.60 -24.26
N ARG A 190 -8.39 -11.74 -25.51
CA ARG A 190 -9.76 -12.17 -25.85
C ARG A 190 -10.07 -13.53 -25.24
N GLY A 191 -11.17 -13.63 -24.51
CA GLY A 191 -11.54 -14.81 -23.73
C GLY A 191 -11.11 -14.79 -22.26
N ASP A 192 -10.27 -13.85 -21.84
CA ASP A 192 -10.03 -13.54 -20.43
C ASP A 192 -11.27 -12.92 -19.77
N PHE A 193 -11.24 -12.78 -18.43
CA PHE A 193 -12.30 -12.15 -17.66
C PHE A 193 -11.75 -11.03 -16.78
N PHE A 194 -12.52 -9.95 -16.59
CA PHE A 194 -12.10 -8.77 -15.82
C PHE A 194 -13.29 -8.03 -15.20
N THR A 195 -13.03 -7.17 -14.22
CA THR A 195 -14.00 -6.19 -13.71
C THR A 195 -14.10 -4.98 -14.65
N ASP A 196 -15.24 -4.79 -15.30
CA ASP A 196 -15.57 -3.62 -16.13
C ASP A 196 -16.25 -2.50 -15.33
N THR A 197 -17.01 -2.85 -14.30
CA THR A 197 -17.62 -1.92 -13.35
C THR A 197 -16.71 -1.56 -12.17
N SER A 198 -16.94 -0.41 -11.54
CA SER A 198 -16.26 -0.01 -10.31
C SER A 198 -16.83 -0.71 -9.08
N TYR A 199 -15.96 -1.29 -8.25
CA TYR A 199 -16.30 -1.91 -6.95
C TYR A 199 -15.70 -1.08 -5.80
N PRO A 200 -16.38 -0.01 -5.34
CA PRO A 200 -15.78 0.97 -4.44
C PRO A 200 -15.69 0.51 -2.96
N VAL A 201 -14.53 0.74 -2.34
CA VAL A 201 -14.27 0.43 -0.92
C VAL A 201 -14.26 1.72 -0.11
N ILE A 202 -15.31 1.95 0.68
CA ILE A 202 -15.45 3.16 1.51
C ILE A 202 -14.77 2.94 2.86
N ILE A 203 -13.50 3.36 2.96
CA ILE A 203 -12.70 3.30 4.19
C ILE A 203 -13.29 4.19 5.29
N LYS A 204 -13.36 3.68 6.53
CA LYS A 204 -13.97 4.37 7.68
C LYS A 204 -13.03 4.44 8.89
N PRO A 205 -13.13 5.47 9.76
CA PRO A 205 -12.47 5.47 11.07
C PRO A 205 -12.88 4.23 11.88
N GLY A 206 -11.97 3.67 12.67
CA GLY A 206 -12.22 2.49 13.51
C GLY A 206 -12.47 1.14 12.80
N VAL A 207 -12.82 1.12 11.51
CA VAL A 207 -13.11 -0.12 10.76
C VAL A 207 -11.85 -0.72 10.14
N GLU A 208 -11.58 -1.99 10.42
CA GLU A 208 -10.42 -2.73 9.91
C GLU A 208 -10.77 -3.79 8.85
N GLU A 209 -12.03 -4.21 8.73
CA GLU A 209 -12.49 -5.20 7.75
C GLU A 209 -13.56 -4.66 6.81
N TYR A 210 -13.49 -5.07 5.53
CA TYR A 210 -14.38 -4.62 4.46
C TYR A 210 -14.74 -5.80 3.56
N LYS A 211 -16.03 -6.18 3.48
CA LYS A 211 -16.50 -7.10 2.43
C LYS A 211 -16.73 -6.33 1.12
N THR A 212 -16.32 -6.87 -0.01
CA THR A 212 -16.64 -6.37 -1.35
C THR A 212 -16.67 -7.57 -2.30
N ASP A 213 -17.84 -7.88 -2.84
CA ASP A 213 -17.99 -8.97 -3.80
C ASP A 213 -17.90 -8.41 -5.23
N VAL A 214 -17.21 -9.10 -6.13
CA VAL A 214 -16.86 -8.60 -7.47
C VAL A 214 -17.27 -9.58 -8.56
N THR A 215 -17.86 -9.09 -9.64
CA THR A 215 -18.25 -9.90 -10.81
C THR A 215 -17.32 -9.61 -11.98
N LEU A 216 -16.84 -10.67 -12.64
CA LEU A 216 -16.04 -10.60 -13.86
C LEU A 216 -16.91 -10.80 -15.11
N VAL A 217 -16.73 -9.93 -16.10
CA VAL A 217 -17.26 -10.07 -17.46
C VAL A 217 -16.18 -10.61 -18.40
N ARG A 218 -16.56 -11.17 -19.55
CA ARG A 218 -15.61 -11.70 -20.55
C ARG A 218 -15.15 -10.60 -21.51
N TYR A 219 -13.83 -10.51 -21.73
CA TYR A 219 -13.22 -9.62 -22.72
C TYR A 219 -13.33 -10.18 -24.16
N GLN A 220 -13.72 -9.35 -25.14
CA GLN A 220 -14.25 -9.78 -26.46
C GLN A 220 -13.34 -9.50 -27.67
#